data_AF-A0AAD9KSW4-F1
#
_entry.id   AF-A0AAD9KSW4-F1
#
_cell.length_a   1.000
_cell.length_b   1.000
_cell.length_c   1.000
_cell.angle_alpha   90.00
_cell.angle_beta   90.00
_cell.angle_gamma   90.00
#
_symmetry.space_group_name_H-M   'P 1'
#
loop_
_entity.id
_entity.type
_entity.pdbx_description
1 polymer ?
#
loop_
_entity_poly.entity_id
_entity_poly.type
_entity_poly.pdbx_seq_one_letter_code
_entity_poly.pdbx_strand_id
1 'polypeptide(L)'
;MITFGFVVIRWESDLGYCRFVKRAFPEGPRVLDFVDVAIFDYLTGNADRHHYETYSAWGKDSSVIMLDNGKSFGHPFYDEGTILAPLFQCCMVRYETYTRLRELNGGTLSRLLRHLVSYDPIAPVLNKLHFAALDRRLAHVVEMIQDCIIKSSSKNPVLVKDSYS
;
A
#
# COMPACT_ATOMS: atom_id res chain seq x y z
N MET A 1 -6.60 -2.72 -16.94
CA MET A 1 -8.01 -2.57 -16.51
C MET A 1 -8.77 -3.83 -16.94
N ILE A 2 -8.81 -4.86 -16.10
CA ILE A 2 -9.64 -6.05 -16.36
C ILE A 2 -10.96 -5.81 -15.63
N THR A 3 -11.97 -5.36 -16.39
CA THR A 3 -13.34 -5.19 -15.92
C THR A 3 -14.12 -6.49 -16.12
N PHE A 4 -14.45 -7.19 -15.04
CA PHE A 4 -15.57 -8.14 -15.03
C PHE A 4 -16.88 -7.33 -14.93
N GLY A 5 -17.49 -6.99 -16.06
CA GLY A 5 -18.81 -6.34 -16.13
C GLY A 5 -18.84 -4.87 -15.71
N PHE A 6 -19.79 -4.10 -16.23
CA PHE A 6 -20.01 -2.67 -15.97
C PHE A 6 -20.57 -2.38 -14.56
N VAL A 7 -20.01 -3.01 -13.53
CA VAL A 7 -20.38 -2.74 -12.13
C VAL A 7 -19.29 -1.87 -11.53
N VAL A 8 -19.60 -0.58 -11.38
CA VAL A 8 -18.77 0.36 -10.63
C VAL A 8 -18.83 -0.06 -9.17
N ILE A 9 -17.66 -0.34 -8.57
CA ILE A 9 -17.60 -0.70 -7.15
C ILE A 9 -17.81 0.58 -6.33
N ARG A 10 -18.49 0.47 -5.18
CA ARG A 10 -18.91 1.62 -4.39
C ARG A 10 -17.79 2.62 -4.05
N TRP A 11 -16.57 2.14 -3.81
CA TRP A 11 -15.42 3.01 -3.50
C TRP A 11 -14.99 3.88 -4.69
N GLU A 12 -15.31 3.52 -5.93
CA GLU A 12 -14.99 4.29 -7.14
C GLU A 12 -15.91 5.51 -7.30
N SER A 13 -17.15 5.44 -6.80
CA SER A 13 -18.14 6.51 -6.91
C SER A 13 -18.33 7.32 -5.62
N ASP A 14 -18.05 6.75 -4.45
CA ASP A 14 -18.16 7.43 -3.15
C ASP A 14 -16.77 7.85 -2.64
N LEU A 15 -16.42 9.12 -2.84
CA LEU A 15 -15.17 9.72 -2.34
C LEU A 15 -15.04 9.66 -0.80
N GLY A 16 -16.12 9.38 -0.09
CA GLY A 16 -16.16 9.22 1.36
C GLY A 16 -16.30 7.77 1.82
N TYR A 17 -16.05 6.79 0.95
CA TYR A 17 -16.28 5.38 1.23
C TYR A 17 -15.49 4.87 2.46
N CYS A 18 -14.29 5.41 2.72
CA CYS A 18 -13.52 5.03 3.91
C CYS A 18 -14.29 5.24 5.24
N ARG A 19 -15.28 6.13 5.32
CA ARG A 19 -16.13 6.24 6.52
C ARG A 19 -16.86 4.93 6.86
N PHE A 20 -17.27 4.16 5.85
CA PHE A 20 -17.89 2.86 6.05
C PHE A 20 -16.86 1.80 6.47
N VAL A 21 -15.65 1.87 5.92
CA VAL A 21 -14.53 1.00 6.32
C VAL A 21 -14.16 1.21 7.79
N LYS A 22 -14.00 2.47 8.22
CA LYS A 22 -13.71 2.82 9.63
C LYS A 22 -14.84 2.38 10.58
N ARG A 23 -16.10 2.35 10.13
CA ARG A 23 -17.22 1.83 10.93
C ARG A 23 -17.23 0.31 11.03
N ALA A 24 -16.80 -0.40 9.98
CA ALA A 24 -16.67 -1.85 10.00
C ALA A 24 -15.49 -2.32 10.87
N PHE A 25 -14.44 -1.50 10.96
CA PHE A 25 -13.25 -1.76 11.76
C PHE A 25 -12.98 -0.57 12.71
N PRO A 26 -13.80 -0.40 13.77
CA PRO A 26 -13.70 0.74 14.67
C PRO A 26 -12.47 0.69 15.60
N GLU A 27 -11.93 -0.50 15.82
CA GLU A 27 -10.84 -0.78 16.74
C GLU A 27 -9.76 -1.64 16.07
N GLY A 28 -8.56 -1.62 16.66
CA GLY A 28 -7.45 -2.45 16.24
C GLY A 28 -6.69 -1.91 15.00
N PRO A 29 -5.73 -2.69 14.48
CA PRO A 29 -4.81 -2.25 13.44
C PRO A 29 -5.40 -2.28 12.01
N ARG A 30 -6.60 -2.83 11.83
CA ARG A 30 -7.05 -3.33 10.52
C ARG A 30 -7.10 -2.27 9.40
N VAL A 31 -7.54 -1.05 9.70
CA VAL A 31 -7.58 0.02 8.69
C VAL A 31 -6.15 0.40 8.25
N LEU A 32 -5.22 0.45 9.20
CA LEU A 32 -3.82 0.75 8.92
C LEU A 32 -3.15 -0.41 8.16
N ASP A 33 -3.50 -1.67 8.47
CA ASP A 33 -3.03 -2.83 7.71
C ASP A 33 -3.45 -2.76 6.25
N PHE A 34 -4.70 -2.38 5.96
CA PHE A 34 -5.15 -2.22 4.58
C PHE A 34 -4.39 -1.12 3.84
N VAL A 35 -4.01 -0.05 4.53
CA VAL A 35 -3.19 1.02 3.92
C VAL A 35 -1.77 0.53 3.65
N ASP A 36 -1.14 -0.16 4.60
CA ASP A 36 0.21 -0.72 4.39
C ASP A 36 0.24 -1.73 3.25
N VAL A 37 -0.77 -2.60 3.19
CA VAL A 37 -0.93 -3.57 2.09
C VAL A 37 -1.18 -2.87 0.77
N ALA A 38 -2.02 -1.83 0.72
CA ALA A 38 -2.25 -1.06 -0.50
C ALA A 38 -0.99 -0.34 -0.99
N ILE A 39 -0.16 0.17 -0.09
CA ILE A 39 1.14 0.75 -0.43
C ILE A 39 2.05 -0.32 -1.04
N PHE A 40 2.14 -1.50 -0.42
CA PHE A 40 2.92 -2.62 -0.95
C PHE A 40 2.43 -3.07 -2.34
N ASP A 41 1.12 -3.26 -2.50
CA ASP A 41 0.50 -3.64 -3.76
C ASP A 41 0.71 -2.58 -4.84
N TYR A 42 0.66 -1.29 -4.50
CA TYR A 42 0.91 -0.22 -5.45
C TYR A 42 2.37 -0.21 -5.93
N LEU A 43 3.33 -0.34 -5.00
CA LEU A 43 4.76 -0.41 -5.33
C LEU A 43 5.05 -1.58 -6.28
N THR A 44 4.47 -2.74 -6.02
CA THR A 44 4.66 -3.96 -6.81
C THR A 44 3.79 -4.00 -8.07
N GLY A 45 2.68 -3.26 -8.10
CA GLY A 45 1.71 -3.22 -9.20
C GLY A 45 0.68 -4.35 -9.15
N ASN A 46 0.31 -4.82 -7.97
CA ASN A 46 -0.68 -5.87 -7.76
C ASN A 46 -2.10 -5.30 -7.60
N ALA A 47 -2.87 -5.24 -8.67
CA ALA A 47 -4.25 -4.74 -8.65
C ALA A 47 -5.31 -5.83 -8.35
N ASP A 48 -4.89 -7.02 -7.92
CA ASP A 48 -5.77 -8.20 -7.82
C ASP A 48 -6.02 -8.66 -6.37
N ARG A 49 -5.59 -7.88 -5.36
CA ARG A 49 -5.88 -8.22 -3.96
C ARG A 49 -7.35 -7.98 -3.60
N HIS A 50 -8.18 -8.99 -3.84
CA HIS A 50 -9.62 -8.96 -3.56
C HIS A 50 -10.01 -9.69 -2.26
N HIS A 51 -9.08 -10.44 -1.65
CA HIS A 51 -9.22 -11.03 -0.32
C HIS A 51 -7.97 -10.77 0.52
N TYR A 52 -8.10 -10.91 1.84
CA TYR A 52 -6.99 -10.84 2.77
C TYR A 52 -7.15 -11.92 3.83
N GLU A 53 -6.04 -12.39 4.37
CA GLU A 53 -6.01 -13.39 5.43
C GLU A 53 -5.41 -12.82 6.71
N THR A 54 -5.80 -13.43 7.84
CA THR A 54 -5.37 -13.05 9.19
C THR A 54 -5.16 -14.30 10.01
N TYR A 55 -4.26 -14.24 10.99
CA TYR A 55 -4.06 -15.38 11.88
C TYR A 55 -5.17 -15.48 12.93
N SER A 56 -5.95 -16.57 12.89
CA SER A 56 -7.12 -16.78 13.77
C SER A 56 -6.78 -16.78 15.26
N ALA A 57 -5.59 -17.24 15.64
CA ALA A 57 -5.14 -17.31 17.03
C ALA A 57 -5.03 -15.93 17.73
N TRP A 58 -4.80 -14.86 16.96
CA TRP A 58 -4.68 -13.49 17.50
C TRP A 58 -5.89 -12.61 17.13
N GLY A 59 -6.95 -13.21 16.55
CA GLY A 59 -8.23 -12.56 16.32
C GLY A 59 -8.15 -11.23 15.58
N LYS A 60 -8.79 -10.20 16.13
CA LYS A 60 -8.92 -8.87 15.50
C LYS A 60 -7.64 -8.03 15.55
N ASP A 61 -6.72 -8.36 16.45
CA ASP A 61 -5.45 -7.65 16.63
C ASP A 61 -4.33 -8.23 15.77
N SER A 62 -4.60 -9.31 15.04
CA SER A 62 -3.66 -9.88 14.07
C SER A 62 -3.46 -8.96 12.86
N SER A 63 -2.21 -8.92 12.38
CA SER A 63 -1.86 -8.28 11.13
C SER A 63 -2.43 -9.03 9.93
N VAL A 64 -2.60 -8.31 8.83
CA VAL A 64 -2.94 -8.89 7.53
C VAL A 64 -1.73 -9.63 6.94
N ILE A 65 -1.96 -10.85 6.45
CA ILE A 65 -0.94 -11.68 5.81
C ILE A 65 -0.83 -11.31 4.32
N MET A 66 0.39 -11.04 3.84
CA MET A 66 0.68 -10.69 2.44
C MET A 66 0.97 -11.93 1.58
N LEU A 67 -0.06 -12.76 1.34
CA LEU A 67 0.03 -13.93 0.45
C LEU A 67 -0.31 -13.60 -1.01
N ASP A 68 0.04 -14.53 -1.90
CA ASP A 68 -0.34 -14.58 -3.32
C ASP A 68 -0.03 -13.34 -4.17
N ASN A 69 1.23 -12.87 -4.08
CA ASN A 69 1.70 -11.67 -4.78
C ASN A 69 2.12 -11.93 -6.26
N GLY A 70 1.79 -13.08 -6.83
CA GLY A 70 2.27 -13.52 -8.15
C GLY A 70 1.78 -12.69 -9.35
N LYS A 71 0.73 -11.88 -9.16
CA LYS A 71 0.21 -10.93 -10.17
C LYS A 71 0.90 -9.56 -10.13
N SER A 72 2.03 -9.45 -9.42
CA SER A 72 2.86 -8.26 -9.33
C SER A 72 3.84 -8.12 -10.50
N PHE A 73 4.46 -6.94 -10.64
CA PHE A 73 5.57 -6.69 -11.57
C PHE A 73 5.27 -7.02 -13.04
N GLY A 74 4.00 -6.92 -13.47
CA GLY A 74 3.62 -7.16 -14.87
C GLY A 74 3.88 -6.00 -15.83
N HIS A 75 3.92 -4.75 -15.34
CA HIS A 75 4.05 -3.56 -16.19
C HIS A 75 4.89 -2.45 -15.52
N PRO A 76 6.11 -2.13 -16.01
CA PRO A 76 6.99 -1.12 -15.40
C PRO A 76 6.65 0.33 -15.81
N PHE A 77 5.88 0.52 -16.88
CA PHE A 77 5.57 1.85 -17.45
C PHE A 77 4.18 2.37 -17.08
N TYR A 78 3.46 1.66 -16.21
CA TYR A 78 2.10 2.02 -15.80
C TYR A 78 2.02 1.85 -14.30
N ASP A 79 1.45 2.86 -13.64
CA ASP A 79 1.28 2.90 -12.20
C ASP A 79 -0.22 3.00 -11.92
N GLU A 80 -0.81 1.90 -11.49
CA GLU A 80 -2.25 1.80 -11.25
C GLU A 80 -2.63 2.54 -9.96
N GLY A 81 -2.93 3.83 -10.07
CA GLY A 81 -3.20 4.71 -8.93
C GLY A 81 -4.41 4.28 -8.11
N THR A 82 -5.35 3.53 -8.68
CA THR A 82 -6.54 3.05 -7.97
C THR A 82 -6.20 2.07 -6.83
N ILE A 83 -5.05 1.40 -6.88
CA ILE A 83 -4.57 0.54 -5.78
C ILE A 83 -4.41 1.35 -4.49
N LEU A 84 -4.05 2.63 -4.58
CA LEU A 84 -3.88 3.52 -3.42
C LEU A 84 -5.21 4.06 -2.86
N ALA A 85 -6.37 3.56 -3.30
CA ALA A 85 -7.67 4.00 -2.77
C ALA A 85 -7.78 3.95 -1.24
N PRO A 86 -7.28 2.92 -0.54
CA PRO A 86 -7.24 2.93 0.93
C PRO A 86 -6.46 4.13 1.49
N LEU A 87 -5.32 4.48 0.88
CA LEU A 87 -4.49 5.61 1.33
C LEU A 87 -5.18 6.96 1.09
N PHE A 88 -5.56 7.28 -0.14
CA PHE A 88 -6.09 8.62 -0.46
C PHE A 88 -7.51 8.86 0.07
N GLN A 89 -8.31 7.81 0.30
CA GLN A 89 -9.63 7.97 0.91
C GLN A 89 -9.60 8.02 2.44
N CYS A 90 -8.73 7.24 3.08
CA CYS A 90 -8.67 7.21 4.53
C CYS A 90 -7.76 8.27 5.14
N CYS A 91 -6.73 8.70 4.39
CA CYS A 91 -5.64 9.56 4.86
C CYS A 91 -5.16 9.17 6.26
N MET A 92 -4.85 7.89 6.45
CA MET A 92 -4.31 7.33 7.69
C MET A 92 -3.14 6.41 7.35
N VAL A 93 -2.00 6.58 8.00
CA VAL A 93 -0.78 5.78 7.78
C VAL A 93 -0.08 5.58 9.11
N ARG A 94 0.52 4.41 9.33
CA ARG A 94 1.41 4.20 10.48
C ARG A 94 2.59 5.16 10.42
N TYR A 95 2.93 5.73 11.56
CA TYR A 95 4.10 6.59 11.68
C TYR A 95 5.38 5.86 11.25
N GLU A 96 5.51 4.59 11.63
CA GLU A 96 6.64 3.71 11.34
C GLU A 96 6.72 3.41 9.84
N THR A 97 5.58 3.09 9.20
CA THR A 97 5.51 2.91 7.74
C THR A 97 5.96 4.17 7.02
N TYR A 98 5.41 5.34 7.36
CA TYR A 98 5.80 6.59 6.72
C TYR A 98 7.29 6.90 6.90
N THR A 99 7.84 6.68 8.10
CA THR A 99 9.26 6.90 8.39
C THR A 99 10.15 6.02 7.49
N ARG A 100 9.85 4.72 7.39
CA ARG A 100 10.60 3.80 6.52
C ARG A 100 10.48 4.16 5.04
N LEU A 101 9.28 4.55 4.56
CA LEU A 101 9.08 4.99 3.18
C LEU A 101 9.95 6.22 2.84
N ARG A 102 10.08 7.16 3.78
CA ARG A 102 10.94 8.34 3.64
C ARG A 102 12.41 7.97 3.55
N GLU A 103 12.89 7.04 4.38
CA GLU A 103 14.27 6.53 4.36
C GLU A 103 14.61 5.78 3.07
N LEU A 104 13.64 5.04 2.54
CA LEU A 104 13.79 4.26 1.31
C LEU A 104 13.65 5.11 0.02
N ASN A 105 13.20 6.35 0.12
CA ASN A 105 12.98 7.22 -1.02
C ASN A 105 14.30 7.68 -1.68
N GLY A 106 14.23 8.29 -2.86
CA GLY A 106 15.39 8.87 -3.55
C GLY A 106 16.34 7.84 -4.16
N GLY A 107 15.83 6.66 -4.55
CA GLY A 107 16.63 5.60 -5.18
C GLY A 107 17.19 4.56 -4.22
N THR A 108 16.98 4.73 -2.91
CA THR A 108 17.48 3.79 -1.89
C THR A 108 16.77 2.45 -2.00
N LEU A 109 15.44 2.43 -2.17
CA LEU A 109 14.65 1.21 -2.33
C LEU A 109 15.19 0.34 -3.46
N SER A 110 15.28 0.88 -4.67
CA SER A 110 15.67 0.07 -5.81
C SER A 110 17.11 -0.43 -5.74
N ARG A 111 18.04 0.37 -5.17
CA ARG A 111 19.43 -0.03 -4.95
C ARG A 111 19.53 -1.18 -3.95
N LEU A 112 18.86 -1.07 -2.80
CA LEU A 112 18.85 -2.10 -1.77
C LEU A 112 18.20 -3.38 -2.30
N LEU A 113 17.02 -3.27 -2.91
CA LEU A 113 16.31 -4.43 -3.45
C LEU A 113 17.14 -5.12 -4.53
N ARG A 114 17.76 -4.36 -5.45
CA ARG A 114 18.62 -4.93 -6.50
C ARG A 114 19.79 -5.71 -5.91
N HIS A 115 20.38 -5.23 -4.81
CA HIS A 115 21.42 -5.95 -4.10
C HIS A 115 20.87 -7.23 -3.45
N LEU A 116 19.74 -7.15 -2.73
CA LEU A 116 19.15 -8.30 -2.04
C LEU A 116 18.74 -9.42 -3.00
N VAL A 117 18.08 -9.09 -4.11
CA VAL A 117 17.64 -10.11 -5.09
C VAL A 117 18.77 -10.64 -5.97
N SER A 118 19.98 -10.07 -5.89
CA SER A 118 21.14 -10.57 -6.64
C SER A 118 21.71 -11.87 -6.06
N TYR A 119 21.38 -12.18 -4.80
CA TYR A 119 21.76 -13.42 -4.14
C TYR A 119 20.82 -14.59 -4.45
N ASP A 120 19.71 -14.34 -5.15
CA ASP A 120 18.77 -15.39 -5.51
C ASP A 120 19.36 -16.28 -6.63
N PRO A 121 19.29 -17.62 -6.54
CA PRO A 121 19.76 -18.53 -7.59
C PRO A 121 19.14 -18.29 -8.98
N ILE A 122 17.93 -17.72 -9.05
CA ILE A 122 17.26 -17.40 -10.31
C ILE A 122 17.51 -15.96 -10.79
N ALA A 123 18.50 -15.26 -10.21
CA ALA A 123 18.86 -13.92 -10.64
C ALA A 123 19.19 -13.88 -12.16
N PRO A 124 18.76 -12.82 -12.87
CA PRO A 124 18.03 -11.64 -12.38
C PRO A 124 16.53 -11.92 -12.14
N VAL A 125 16.06 -11.66 -10.91
CA VAL A 125 14.66 -11.87 -10.50
C VAL A 125 13.71 -10.83 -11.13
N LEU A 126 14.16 -9.56 -11.23
CA LEU A 126 13.37 -8.46 -11.79
C LEU A 126 14.12 -7.78 -12.94
N ASN A 127 13.38 -7.37 -13.97
CA ASN A 127 13.93 -6.53 -15.03
C ASN A 127 14.36 -5.15 -14.47
N LYS A 128 15.47 -4.60 -14.97
CA LYS A 128 16.00 -3.27 -14.60
C LYS A 128 14.95 -2.15 -14.58
N LEU A 129 13.95 -2.22 -15.46
CA LEU A 129 12.87 -1.24 -15.57
C LEU A 129 11.94 -1.22 -14.34
N HIS A 130 11.73 -2.37 -13.68
CA HIS A 130 10.90 -2.43 -12.47
C HIS A 130 11.55 -1.74 -11.27
N PHE A 131 12.88 -1.77 -11.20
CA PHE A 131 13.61 -1.03 -10.17
C PHE A 131 13.39 0.49 -10.29
N ALA A 132 13.42 1.03 -11.51
CA ALA A 132 13.09 2.43 -11.74
C ALA A 132 11.61 2.74 -11.45
N ALA A 133 10.70 1.81 -11.78
CA ALA A 133 9.28 1.93 -11.45
C ALA A 133 9.04 1.97 -9.94
N LEU A 134 9.73 1.14 -9.15
CA LEU A 134 9.63 1.13 -7.69
C LEU A 134 9.98 2.48 -7.07
N ASP A 135 11.08 3.11 -7.49
CA ASP A 135 11.47 4.42 -6.98
C ASP A 135 10.46 5.51 -7.35
N ARG A 136 9.97 5.49 -8.60
CA ARG A 136 8.93 6.43 -9.07
C ARG A 136 7.63 6.28 -8.25
N ARG A 137 7.18 5.04 -8.05
CA ARG A 137 5.97 4.72 -7.26
C ARG A 137 6.15 5.12 -5.80
N LEU A 138 7.32 4.87 -5.21
CA LEU A 138 7.61 5.27 -3.83
C LEU A 138 7.56 6.79 -3.66
N ALA A 139 8.14 7.55 -4.59
CA ALA A 139 8.06 9.00 -4.57
C ALA A 139 6.60 9.49 -4.59
N HIS A 140 5.75 8.89 -5.44
CA HIS A 140 4.32 9.21 -5.50
C HIS A 140 3.56 8.87 -4.20
N VAL A 141 3.86 7.72 -3.56
CA VAL A 141 3.27 7.36 -2.25
C VAL A 141 3.64 8.41 -1.20
N VAL A 142 4.92 8.78 -1.12
CA VAL A 142 5.41 9.78 -0.14
C VAL A 142 4.72 11.13 -0.37
N GLU A 143 4.62 11.58 -1.62
CA GLU A 143 3.93 12.82 -1.99
C GLU A 143 2.44 12.78 -1.59
N MET A 144 1.74 11.68 -1.87
CA MET A 144 0.34 11.51 -1.49
C MET A 144 0.13 11.56 0.03
N ILE A 145 1.02 10.98 0.82
CA ILE A 145 0.97 11.06 2.29
C ILE A 145 1.19 12.50 2.76
N GLN A 146 2.16 13.22 2.16
CA GLN A 146 2.40 14.63 2.47
C GLN A 146 1.18 15.49 2.16
N ASP A 147 0.52 15.23 1.03
CA ASP A 147 -0.74 15.86 0.64
C ASP A 147 -1.85 15.64 1.67
N CYS A 148 -2.01 14.40 2.15
CA CYS A 148 -2.94 14.10 3.24
C CYS A 148 -2.58 14.90 4.51
N ILE A 149 -1.30 14.96 4.89
CA ILE A 149 -0.83 15.70 6.08
C ILE A 149 -1.18 17.19 5.95
N ILE A 150 -0.90 17.81 4.80
CA ILE A 150 -1.15 19.24 4.56
C ILE A 150 -2.66 19.55 4.61
N LYS A 151 -3.50 18.67 4.08
CA LYS A 151 -4.96 18.82 4.05
C LYS A 151 -5.62 18.47 5.40
N SER A 152 -4.90 17.82 6.32
CA SER A 152 -5.47 17.33 7.57
C SER A 152 -5.72 18.42 8.60
N SER A 153 -6.84 18.29 9.32
CA SER A 153 -7.12 19.08 10.52
C SER A 153 -6.61 18.35 11.77
N SER A 154 -6.25 19.07 12.84
CA SER A 154 -5.73 18.47 14.10
C SER A 154 -6.62 17.40 14.75
N LYS A 155 -7.90 17.30 14.38
CA LYS A 155 -8.84 16.28 14.90
C LYS A 155 -8.72 14.91 14.23
N ASN A 156 -8.08 14.83 13.06
CA ASN A 156 -7.92 13.58 12.29
C ASN A 156 -6.44 13.43 11.91
N PRO A 157 -5.59 12.93 12.82
CA PRO A 157 -4.18 12.76 12.54
C PRO A 157 -3.98 11.74 11.41
N VAL A 158 -3.19 12.12 10.40
CA VAL A 158 -2.82 11.22 9.29
C VAL A 158 -1.81 10.19 9.74
N LEU A 159 -0.81 10.63 10.51
CA LEU A 159 0.21 9.75 11.06
C LEU A 159 -0.28 9.20 12.41
N VAL A 160 -0.51 7.89 12.44
CA VAL A 160 -1.00 7.19 13.62
C VAL A 160 0.16 6.42 14.24
N LYS A 161 0.40 6.62 15.54
CA LYS A 161 1.28 5.76 16.33
C LYS A 161 0.41 4.66 16.92
N ASP A 162 0.60 3.43 16.48
CA ASP A 162 -0.09 2.29 17.07
C ASP A 162 0.86 1.49 17.98
N SER A 163 0.30 0.79 18.96
CA SER A 163 1.07 0.05 19.96
C SER A 163 1.56 -1.32 19.47
N TYR A 164 1.40 -1.60 18.17
CA TYR A 164 1.58 -2.92 17.56
C TYR A 164 2.84 -3.01 16.68
N SER A 165 3.68 -1.97 16.71
CA SER A 165 4.91 -1.83 15.91
C SER A 165 6.18 -1.97 16.74
#